data_AF-A0A8R7RFN1-F1
#
_entry.id   AF-A0A8R7RFN1-F1
#
_cell.length_a   1.000
_cell.length_b   1.000
_cell.length_c   1.000
_cell.angle_alpha   90.00
_cell.angle_beta   90.00
_cell.angle_gamma   90.00
#
_symmetry.space_group_name_H-M   'P 1'
#
loop_
_entity.id
_entity.type
_entity.pdbx_description
1 polymer ?
#
loop_
_entity_poly.entity_id
_entity_poly.type
_entity_poly.pdbx_seq_one_letter_code
_entity_poly.pdbx_strand_id
1 'polypeptide(L)'
;MAAEEGATKTFLVQSEDGMNFVVSDLEASQSWVIDGDTVCYDGKPIRVDVGGKTLTKVFQYCKKHAYSDGYDVSAWDAKFIAKFIGDPGLETLYDLILASNELKIEGLLALTCQTLGNKIKGKSPHEICDILNIRGVFTPQLHEEHSSGSCASHTALAAMGIIANWWNLELKLVDKALQALHIVRCQEFTGYEPKINGLVRHRFNDFNLAFFDLDKETSFSRGPPLNNKTPTRESVVRSCVNVVSLKDDMLSLTDPCRGLVPGSSVYFEIDLKIKCDGCADKDFSKGMVEFDSVHLCEGKVTMTLGLGSWLSWVELLCAQVYWPVEATIEINVLKGPCNISKVAASTPGNFKDHIILYEAAGGPTVIGDGGSVPLNRRVVAVTREQKLALFIVGGDALEHLALTLGHSQEMVNRRMCCAEVEVKVAWTAVPIRKRSNMIKVVANQRLLL
;
A
#
# COMPACT_ATOMS: atom_id res chain seq x y z
N MET A 1 37.98 34.99 -37.22
CA MET A 1 37.07 35.21 -36.07
C MET A 1 37.19 33.98 -35.21
N ALA A 2 37.70 34.14 -33.99
CA ALA A 2 37.78 33.06 -33.01
C ALA A 2 36.36 32.59 -32.67
N ALA A 3 36.19 31.28 -32.53
CA ALA A 3 34.97 30.69 -31.97
C ALA A 3 34.80 31.19 -30.53
N GLU A 4 33.67 31.83 -30.23
CA GLU A 4 33.23 31.98 -28.85
C GLU A 4 32.97 30.57 -28.29
N GLU A 5 33.83 30.10 -27.39
CA GLU A 5 33.51 29.00 -26.50
C GLU A 5 32.20 29.34 -25.77
N GLY A 6 31.14 28.58 -26.04
CA GLY A 6 29.82 28.82 -25.48
C GLY A 6 29.86 28.78 -23.95
N ALA A 7 29.50 29.89 -23.31
CA ALA A 7 29.44 29.98 -21.86
C ALA A 7 28.50 28.90 -21.30
N THR A 8 29.04 28.02 -20.45
CA THR A 8 28.24 26.99 -19.78
C THR A 8 27.23 27.68 -18.86
N LYS A 9 25.93 27.42 -19.08
CA LYS A 9 24.85 27.93 -18.24
C LYS A 9 25.06 27.46 -16.79
N THR A 10 24.93 28.37 -15.84
CA THR A 10 25.14 28.10 -14.40
C THR A 10 24.01 28.70 -13.57
N PHE A 11 23.73 28.04 -12.46
CA PHE A 11 22.66 28.37 -11.53
C PHE A 11 23.25 28.66 -10.16
N LEU A 12 22.71 29.67 -9.49
CA LEU A 12 23.02 29.98 -8.09
C LEU A 12 21.99 29.29 -7.21
N VAL A 13 22.41 28.34 -6.37
CA VAL A 13 21.55 27.65 -5.41
C VAL A 13 21.93 28.06 -3.99
N GLN A 14 20.96 28.40 -3.16
CA GLN A 14 21.14 28.81 -1.77
C GLN A 14 20.51 27.78 -0.83
N SER A 15 21.29 27.27 0.11
CA SER A 15 20.85 26.36 1.17
C SER A 15 20.00 27.08 2.23
N GLU A 16 19.35 26.30 3.08
CA GLU A 16 18.56 26.78 4.23
C GLU A 16 19.39 27.66 5.17
N ASP A 17 20.66 27.29 5.40
CA ASP A 17 21.61 28.03 6.24
C ASP A 17 22.32 29.19 5.50
N GLY A 18 21.87 29.54 4.29
CA GLY A 18 22.32 30.72 3.53
C GLY A 18 23.62 30.54 2.75
N MET A 19 24.17 29.33 2.67
CA MET A 19 25.35 29.01 1.86
C MET A 19 24.98 28.95 0.37
N ASN A 20 25.79 29.59 -0.47
CA ASN A 20 25.55 29.66 -1.91
C ASN A 20 26.45 28.69 -2.69
N PHE A 21 25.88 28.08 -3.72
CA PHE A 21 26.53 27.12 -4.60
C PHE A 21 26.32 27.55 -6.05
N VAL A 22 27.38 27.53 -6.85
CA VAL A 22 27.29 27.70 -8.31
C VAL A 22 27.31 26.32 -8.94
N VAL A 23 26.23 25.98 -9.64
CA VAL A 23 25.98 24.65 -10.21
C VAL A 23 25.90 24.77 -11.72
N SER A 24 26.56 23.89 -12.47
CA SER A 24 26.46 23.89 -13.93
C SER A 24 25.11 23.30 -14.39
N ASP A 25 24.70 23.60 -15.62
CA ASP A 25 23.49 23.02 -16.24
C ASP A 25 23.50 21.49 -16.28
N LEU A 26 24.67 20.90 -16.54
CA LEU A 26 24.81 19.45 -16.54
C LEU A 26 24.68 18.85 -15.14
N GLU A 27 25.20 19.53 -14.11
CA GLU A 27 25.04 19.13 -12.71
C GLU A 27 23.59 19.30 -12.24
N ALA A 28 22.93 20.39 -12.64
CA ALA A 28 21.56 20.73 -12.29
C ALA A 28 20.54 19.75 -12.91
N SER A 29 20.82 19.23 -14.11
CA SER A 29 19.94 18.24 -14.79
C SER A 29 19.72 16.94 -14.01
N GLN A 30 20.52 16.68 -12.96
CA GLN A 30 20.32 15.54 -12.07
C GLN A 30 19.13 15.73 -11.10
N SER A 31 18.56 16.93 -11.01
CA SER A 31 17.52 17.30 -10.05
C SER A 31 16.37 17.99 -10.77
N TRP A 32 15.17 17.41 -10.71
CA TRP A 32 13.98 18.04 -11.35
C TRP A 32 13.59 19.39 -10.73
N VAL A 33 14.10 19.72 -9.54
CA VAL A 33 13.78 20.98 -8.85
C VAL A 33 14.64 22.14 -9.33
N ILE A 34 15.88 21.86 -9.76
CA ILE A 34 16.82 22.90 -10.19
C ILE A 34 17.25 22.75 -11.65
N ASP A 35 16.66 21.79 -12.38
CA ASP A 35 16.94 21.52 -13.79
C ASP A 35 16.68 22.77 -14.66
N GLY A 36 17.63 23.06 -15.53
CA GLY A 36 17.64 24.26 -16.37
C GLY A 36 16.53 24.36 -17.40
N ASP A 37 15.89 23.25 -17.76
CA ASP A 37 14.73 23.17 -18.65
C ASP A 37 13.41 23.32 -17.88
N THR A 38 13.42 23.07 -16.57
CA THR A 38 12.25 23.22 -15.69
C THR A 38 12.18 24.60 -15.02
N VAL A 39 13.33 25.20 -14.70
CA VAL A 39 13.41 26.44 -13.92
C VAL A 39 13.60 27.66 -14.81
N CYS A 40 12.72 28.66 -14.65
CA CYS A 40 12.90 30.00 -15.21
C CYS A 40 13.94 30.79 -14.40
N TYR A 41 15.23 30.59 -14.69
CA TYR A 41 16.31 31.23 -13.96
C TYR A 41 16.49 32.70 -14.37
N ASP A 42 16.28 33.61 -13.42
CA ASP A 42 16.38 35.08 -13.60
C ASP A 42 17.68 35.67 -13.02
N GLY A 43 18.65 34.82 -12.66
CA GLY A 43 19.89 35.22 -11.98
C GLY A 43 19.78 35.35 -10.46
N LYS A 44 18.59 35.16 -9.86
CA LYS A 44 18.45 35.11 -8.40
C LYS A 44 18.72 33.70 -7.85
N PRO A 45 19.18 33.58 -6.58
CA PRO A 45 19.41 32.28 -5.98
C PRO A 45 18.14 31.41 -5.92
N ILE A 46 18.22 30.19 -6.39
CA ILE A 46 17.21 29.14 -6.17
C ILE A 46 17.37 28.67 -4.72
N ARG A 47 16.36 28.90 -3.88
CA ARG A 47 16.39 28.53 -2.46
C ARG A 47 15.89 27.11 -2.25
N VAL A 48 16.63 26.32 -1.48
CA VAL A 48 16.28 24.93 -1.15
C VAL A 48 16.33 24.71 0.36
N ASP A 49 15.39 23.93 0.90
CA ASP A 49 15.29 23.62 2.32
C ASP A 49 16.23 22.46 2.71
N VAL A 50 17.53 22.65 2.44
CA VAL A 50 18.58 21.68 2.69
C VAL A 50 19.80 22.42 3.26
N GLY A 51 20.34 21.97 4.39
CA GLY A 51 21.55 22.56 4.98
C GLY A 51 22.79 22.42 4.10
N GLY A 52 23.67 23.42 4.10
CA GLY A 52 24.79 23.53 3.16
C GLY A 52 25.78 22.36 3.21
N LYS A 53 26.00 21.75 4.39
CA LYS A 53 26.85 20.55 4.55
C LYS A 53 26.29 19.32 3.85
N THR A 54 24.97 19.20 3.75
CA THR A 54 24.29 18.12 3.03
C THR A 54 24.27 18.43 1.55
N LEU A 55 23.93 19.68 1.20
CA LEU A 55 23.90 20.15 -0.19
C LEU A 55 25.26 20.04 -0.89
N THR A 56 26.36 20.26 -0.16
CA THR A 56 27.74 20.01 -0.65
C THR A 56 27.92 18.56 -1.12
N LYS A 57 27.38 17.58 -0.39
CA LYS A 57 27.48 16.16 -0.73
C LYS A 57 26.54 15.79 -1.87
N VAL A 58 25.34 16.39 -1.89
CA VAL A 58 24.40 16.26 -3.00
C VAL A 58 25.06 16.72 -4.31
N PHE A 59 25.66 17.91 -4.34
CA PHE A 59 26.32 18.40 -5.54
C PHE A 59 27.61 17.65 -5.88
N GLN A 60 28.30 17.06 -4.89
CA GLN A 60 29.38 16.12 -5.17
C GLN A 60 28.88 14.90 -5.97
N TYR A 61 27.71 14.35 -5.62
CA TYR A 61 27.05 13.29 -6.37
C TYR A 61 26.64 13.76 -7.77
N CYS A 62 25.91 14.88 -7.87
CA CYS A 62 25.44 15.43 -9.16
C CYS A 62 26.61 15.66 -10.11
N LYS A 63 27.71 16.24 -9.63
CA LYS A 63 28.93 16.45 -10.42
C LYS A 63 29.55 15.15 -10.90
N LYS A 64 29.65 14.12 -10.06
CA LYS A 64 30.21 12.84 -10.51
C LYS A 64 29.33 12.21 -11.60
N HIS A 65 28.01 12.25 -11.45
CA HIS A 65 27.06 11.64 -12.40
C HIS A 65 26.87 12.44 -13.68
N ALA A 66 27.03 13.77 -13.64
CA ALA A 66 26.98 14.65 -14.80
C ALA A 66 28.12 14.41 -15.80
N TYR A 67 29.33 14.16 -15.31
CA TYR A 67 30.56 14.14 -16.14
C TYR A 67 31.18 12.74 -16.29
N SER A 68 30.46 11.66 -16.01
CA SER A 68 31.02 10.30 -16.06
C SER A 68 30.61 9.54 -17.32
N ASP A 69 31.57 8.87 -17.95
CA ASP A 69 31.37 8.01 -19.13
C ASP A 69 30.77 6.62 -18.78
N GLY A 70 29.96 6.53 -17.72
CA GLY A 70 29.23 5.32 -17.30
C GLY A 70 30.02 4.22 -16.56
N TYR A 71 31.28 3.94 -16.91
CA TYR A 71 32.00 2.76 -16.37
C TYR A 71 32.50 2.86 -14.91
N ASP A 72 32.68 4.07 -14.35
CA ASP A 72 33.25 4.28 -13.00
C ASP A 72 32.21 4.72 -11.95
N VAL A 73 30.94 4.89 -12.35
CA VAL A 73 29.91 5.47 -11.48
C VAL A 73 29.55 4.55 -10.32
N SER A 74 29.25 3.28 -10.59
CA SER A 74 28.77 2.35 -9.54
C SER A 74 29.83 2.07 -8.46
N ALA A 75 31.11 1.96 -8.86
CA ALA A 75 32.20 1.77 -7.91
C ALA A 75 32.43 3.02 -7.05
N TRP A 76 32.24 4.21 -7.63
CA TRP A 76 32.29 5.46 -6.90
C TRP A 76 31.10 5.59 -5.94
N ASP A 77 29.88 5.24 -6.36
CA ASP A 77 28.67 5.27 -5.54
C ASP A 77 28.82 4.40 -4.29
N ALA A 78 29.34 3.17 -4.46
CA ALA A 78 29.63 2.27 -3.35
C ALA A 78 30.62 2.90 -2.34
N LYS A 79 31.68 3.55 -2.83
CA LYS A 79 32.66 4.26 -1.98
C LYS A 79 32.10 5.52 -1.36
N PHE A 80 31.23 6.23 -2.07
CA PHE A 80 30.57 7.44 -1.60
C PHE A 80 29.66 7.11 -0.43
N ILE A 81 28.78 6.11 -0.60
CA ILE A 81 27.77 5.75 0.39
C ILE A 81 28.36 5.00 1.59
N ALA A 82 29.44 4.22 1.41
CA ALA A 82 30.11 3.48 2.50
C ALA A 82 30.55 4.37 3.67
N LYS A 83 30.78 5.66 3.42
CA LYS A 83 31.16 6.66 4.43
C LYS A 83 30.03 6.96 5.43
N PHE A 84 28.79 6.55 5.14
CA PHE A 84 27.59 6.93 5.90
C PHE A 84 26.88 5.73 6.54
N ILE A 85 27.43 4.52 6.45
CA ILE A 85 26.77 3.27 6.90
C ILE A 85 26.91 3.01 8.42
N GLY A 86 27.81 3.71 9.11
CA GLY A 86 28.07 3.60 10.55
C GLY A 86 27.87 4.91 11.32
N ASP A 87 27.97 4.86 12.64
CA ASP A 87 27.98 6.04 13.52
C ASP A 87 29.32 6.78 13.39
N PRO A 88 29.36 8.13 13.19
CA PRO A 88 28.27 9.11 13.13
C PRO A 88 27.72 9.43 11.73
N GLY A 89 28.11 8.66 10.70
CA GLY A 89 27.68 8.87 9.32
C GLY A 89 26.18 8.65 9.07
N LEU A 90 25.47 7.98 9.98
CA LEU A 90 24.06 7.64 9.81
C LEU A 90 23.13 8.87 9.76
N GLU A 91 23.42 9.92 10.55
CA GLU A 91 22.68 11.19 10.46
C GLU A 91 22.83 11.81 9.06
N THR A 92 24.04 11.77 8.51
CA THR A 92 24.29 12.25 7.14
C THR A 92 23.54 11.42 6.10
N LEU A 93 23.37 10.11 6.33
CA LEU A 93 22.56 9.27 5.44
C LEU A 93 21.09 9.70 5.47
N TYR A 94 20.52 9.99 6.64
CA TYR A 94 19.15 10.51 6.74
C TYR A 94 19.00 11.84 6.03
N ASP A 95 19.93 12.78 6.26
CA ASP A 95 19.93 14.07 5.58
C ASP A 95 20.02 13.94 4.06
N LEU A 96 20.82 12.99 3.56
CA LEU A 96 20.93 12.71 2.13
C LEU A 96 19.62 12.11 1.57
N ILE A 97 18.95 11.20 2.28
CA ILE A 97 17.65 10.65 1.84
C ILE A 97 16.61 11.77 1.73
N LEU A 98 16.49 12.60 2.77
CA LEU A 98 15.56 13.72 2.81
C LEU A 98 15.86 14.72 1.69
N ALA A 99 17.12 15.17 1.57
CA ALA A 99 17.52 16.12 0.53
C ALA A 99 17.31 15.58 -0.89
N SER A 100 17.56 14.28 -1.13
CA SER A 100 17.34 13.68 -2.45
C SER A 100 15.87 13.59 -2.82
N ASN A 101 15.00 13.34 -1.84
CA ASN A 101 13.55 13.34 -2.04
C ASN A 101 13.00 14.76 -2.26
N GLU A 102 13.52 15.76 -1.54
CA GLU A 102 13.16 17.17 -1.71
C GLU A 102 13.60 17.69 -3.09
N LEU A 103 14.85 17.44 -3.46
CA LEU A 103 15.44 17.91 -4.73
C LEU A 103 15.08 17.02 -5.92
N LYS A 104 14.32 15.93 -5.72
CA LYS A 104 13.95 14.96 -6.77
C LYS A 104 15.16 14.45 -7.57
N ILE A 105 16.20 14.00 -6.86
CA ILE A 105 17.40 13.40 -7.45
C ILE A 105 17.26 11.88 -7.36
N GLU A 106 16.64 11.28 -8.38
CA GLU A 106 16.22 9.88 -8.36
C GLU A 106 17.37 8.89 -8.11
N GLY A 107 18.52 9.10 -8.75
CA GLY A 107 19.69 8.22 -8.59
C GLY A 107 20.23 8.21 -7.16
N LEU A 108 20.37 9.39 -6.54
CA LEU A 108 20.86 9.51 -5.17
C LEU A 108 19.83 8.99 -4.17
N LEU A 109 18.54 9.26 -4.42
CA LEU A 109 17.44 8.71 -3.61
C LEU A 109 17.45 7.18 -3.64
N ALA A 110 17.57 6.57 -4.83
CA ALA A 110 17.64 5.12 -4.98
C ALA A 110 18.85 4.52 -4.26
N LEU A 111 20.05 5.11 -4.43
CA LEU A 111 21.29 4.66 -3.78
C LEU A 111 21.20 4.70 -2.25
N THR A 112 20.71 5.83 -1.71
CA THR A 112 20.60 6.04 -0.26
C THR A 112 19.51 5.16 0.35
N CYS A 113 18.35 5.05 -0.31
CA CYS A 113 17.25 4.18 0.12
C CYS A 113 17.64 2.70 0.10
N GLN A 114 18.31 2.24 -0.96
CA GLN A 114 18.80 0.86 -1.06
C GLN A 114 19.77 0.54 0.08
N THR A 115 20.67 1.48 0.40
CA THR A 115 21.65 1.30 1.47
C THR A 115 20.99 1.17 2.83
N LEU A 116 20.04 2.05 3.16
CA LEU A 116 19.30 1.99 4.42
C LEU A 116 18.38 0.75 4.47
N GLY A 117 17.69 0.44 3.38
CA GLY A 117 16.83 -0.74 3.24
C GLY A 117 17.58 -2.06 3.46
N ASN A 118 18.77 -2.20 2.88
CA ASN A 118 19.63 -3.36 3.10
C ASN A 118 20.05 -3.53 4.57
N LYS A 119 20.24 -2.43 5.30
CA LYS A 119 20.63 -2.44 6.72
C LYS A 119 19.52 -2.96 7.64
N ILE A 120 18.25 -2.77 7.26
CA ILE A 120 17.07 -3.14 8.05
C ILE A 120 16.35 -4.40 7.54
N LYS A 121 16.81 -4.97 6.42
CA LYS A 121 16.15 -6.11 5.79
C LYS A 121 16.11 -7.31 6.75
N GLY A 122 14.91 -7.85 6.96
CA GLY A 122 14.68 -9.00 7.84
C GLY A 122 14.83 -8.69 9.33
N LYS A 123 14.90 -7.41 9.73
CA LYS A 123 14.97 -6.99 11.13
C LYS A 123 13.59 -6.72 11.71
N SER A 124 13.42 -7.06 12.98
CA SER A 124 12.24 -6.71 13.76
C SER A 124 12.18 -5.19 14.03
N PRO A 125 10.99 -4.62 14.31
CA PRO A 125 10.90 -3.19 14.63
C PRO A 125 11.82 -2.73 15.77
N HIS A 126 12.03 -3.57 16.80
CA HIS A 126 12.96 -3.30 17.88
C HIS A 126 14.42 -3.26 17.41
N GLU A 127 14.87 -4.25 16.63
CA GLU A 127 16.22 -4.25 16.07
C GLU A 127 16.44 -3.06 15.13
N ILE A 128 15.42 -2.65 14.36
CA ILE A 128 15.49 -1.45 13.52
C ILE A 128 15.74 -0.21 14.37
N CYS A 129 15.03 -0.06 15.50
CA CYS A 129 15.27 1.04 16.43
C CYS A 129 16.73 1.08 16.92
N ASP A 130 17.29 -0.06 17.31
CA ASP A 130 18.68 -0.13 17.80
C ASP A 130 19.69 0.20 16.69
N ILE A 131 19.49 -0.36 15.50
CA ILE A 131 20.36 -0.16 14.32
C ILE A 131 20.34 1.30 13.85
N LEU A 132 19.19 1.97 14.00
CA LEU A 132 18.95 3.33 13.54
C LEU A 132 19.05 4.39 14.65
N ASN A 133 19.41 3.98 15.87
CA ASN A 133 19.42 4.84 17.06
C ASN A 133 18.10 5.61 17.27
N ILE A 134 16.97 4.97 16.97
CA ILE A 134 15.63 5.53 17.15
C ILE A 134 15.11 5.16 18.54
N ARG A 135 14.90 6.16 19.40
CA ARG A 135 14.41 5.97 20.77
C ARG A 135 12.95 6.42 20.90
N GLY A 136 12.26 5.95 21.94
CA GLY A 136 10.89 6.39 22.28
C GLY A 136 9.74 5.67 21.55
N VAL A 137 10.02 4.87 20.51
CA VAL A 137 8.98 4.22 19.69
C VAL A 137 8.30 3.05 20.41
N PHE A 138 9.04 2.21 21.13
CA PHE A 138 8.48 1.03 21.81
C PHE A 138 8.63 1.05 23.34
N THR A 139 9.10 2.17 23.90
CA THR A 139 9.13 2.37 25.35
C THR A 139 7.75 2.81 25.87
N PRO A 140 7.31 2.31 27.05
CA PRO A 140 6.15 2.87 27.73
C PRO A 140 6.42 4.35 28.04
N GLN A 141 5.47 5.22 27.74
CA GLN A 141 5.56 6.65 28.02
C GLN A 141 5.66 6.87 29.53
N LEU A 142 6.86 7.08 30.06
CA LEU A 142 7.07 7.70 31.35
C LEU A 142 7.00 9.22 31.14
N HIS A 143 5.79 9.77 31.12
CA HIS A 143 5.60 11.19 31.33
C HIS A 143 5.33 11.45 32.81
N GLU A 144 5.95 12.51 33.33
CA GLU A 144 5.72 13.15 34.64
C GLU A 144 6.44 12.57 35.87
N GLU A 145 7.76 12.68 35.91
CA GLU A 145 8.44 13.03 37.17
C GLU A 145 9.34 14.24 36.92
N HIS A 146 9.47 15.12 37.91
CA HIS A 146 10.15 16.43 37.89
C HIS A 146 9.27 17.65 37.53
N SER A 147 8.07 17.71 38.11
CA SER A 147 7.51 18.99 38.57
C SER A 147 7.32 18.94 40.10
N SER A 148 8.42 18.87 40.85
CA SER A 148 8.40 19.20 42.28
C SER A 148 9.30 20.40 42.49
N GLY A 149 8.68 21.52 42.84
CA GLY A 149 9.32 22.82 43.00
C GLY A 149 10.48 22.79 43.99
N SER A 150 11.64 23.23 43.53
CA SER A 150 12.70 23.75 44.38
C SER A 150 13.40 24.90 43.64
N CYS A 151 13.76 25.93 44.39
CA CYS A 151 14.33 27.17 43.88
C CYS A 151 15.61 26.88 43.09
N ALA A 152 15.56 26.95 41.76
CA ALA A 152 16.68 26.61 40.90
C ALA A 152 17.78 27.68 40.98
N SER A 153 18.99 27.29 41.36
CA SER A 153 20.18 28.13 41.23
C SER A 153 20.53 28.35 39.75
N HIS A 154 21.31 29.41 39.42
CA HIS A 154 21.73 29.68 38.04
C HIS A 154 22.43 28.49 37.35
N THR A 155 23.15 27.66 38.11
CA THR A 155 23.78 26.43 37.61
C THR A 155 22.76 25.32 37.30
N ALA A 156 21.67 25.21 38.07
CA ALA A 156 20.59 24.26 37.79
C ALA A 156 19.79 24.67 36.54
N LEU A 157 19.58 25.97 36.32
CA LEU A 157 18.93 26.51 35.12
C LEU A 157 19.78 26.31 33.85
N ALA A 158 21.09 26.50 33.94
CA ALA A 158 22.01 26.21 32.85
C ALA A 158 22.07 24.70 32.53
N ALA A 159 22.11 23.84 33.56
CA ALA A 159 22.03 22.39 33.37
C ALA A 159 20.69 21.96 32.75
N MET A 160 19.56 22.54 33.20
CA MET A 160 18.25 22.33 32.60
C MET A 160 18.20 22.78 31.13
N GLY A 161 18.82 23.91 30.79
CA GLY A 161 18.92 24.40 29.42
C GLY A 161 19.79 23.50 28.52
N ILE A 162 20.91 22.99 29.03
CA ILE A 162 21.77 22.02 28.32
C ILE A 162 21.00 20.72 28.08
N ILE A 163 20.31 20.22 29.10
CA ILE A 163 19.45 19.03 29.01
C ILE A 163 18.38 19.27 27.94
N ALA A 164 17.58 20.34 28.05
CA ALA A 164 16.53 20.65 27.08
C ALA A 164 17.04 20.75 25.63
N ASN A 165 18.20 21.37 25.41
CA ASN A 165 18.82 21.45 24.09
C ASN A 165 19.27 20.07 23.57
N TRP A 166 19.80 19.22 24.45
CA TRP A 166 20.14 17.83 24.13
C TRP A 166 18.90 17.01 23.73
N TRP A 167 17.83 17.08 24.52
CA TRP A 167 16.56 16.41 24.21
C TRP A 167 15.97 16.90 22.88
N ASN A 168 16.04 18.19 22.59
CA ASN A 168 15.60 18.75 21.31
C ASN A 168 16.42 18.23 20.13
N LEU A 169 17.74 18.08 20.28
CA LEU A 169 18.59 17.54 19.22
C LEU A 169 18.32 16.05 18.99
N GLU A 170 18.12 15.28 20.06
CA GLU A 170 17.77 13.86 20.00
C GLU A 170 16.40 13.66 19.33
N LEU A 171 15.40 14.49 19.64
CA LEU A 171 14.09 14.45 18.98
C LEU A 171 14.17 14.79 17.49
N LYS A 172 15.00 15.76 17.10
CA LYS A 172 15.23 16.10 15.68
C LYS A 172 15.86 14.93 14.92
N LEU A 173 16.82 14.22 15.54
CA LEU A 173 17.44 13.06 14.93
C LEU A 173 16.43 11.91 14.76
N VAL A 174 15.62 11.63 15.79
CA VAL A 174 14.54 10.64 15.73
C VAL A 174 13.54 10.98 14.62
N ASP A 175 13.14 12.25 14.52
CA ASP A 175 12.22 12.71 13.48
C ASP A 175 12.79 12.48 12.06
N LYS A 176 14.05 12.88 11.83
CA LYS A 176 14.75 12.62 10.55
C LYS A 176 14.85 11.12 10.23
N ALA A 177 15.19 10.31 11.22
CA ALA A 177 15.32 8.86 11.04
C ALA A 177 13.98 8.21 10.66
N LEU A 178 12.88 8.62 11.30
CA LEU A 178 11.53 8.14 10.99
C LEU A 178 11.06 8.60 9.61
N GLN A 179 11.36 9.84 9.21
CA GLN A 179 11.05 10.32 7.86
C GLN A 179 11.86 9.58 6.79
N ALA A 180 13.17 9.40 7.01
CA ALA A 180 14.03 8.66 6.09
C ALA A 180 13.56 7.20 5.95
N LEU A 181 13.22 6.55 7.06
CA LEU A 181 12.70 5.18 7.05
C LEU A 181 11.34 5.10 6.32
N HIS A 182 10.45 6.08 6.50
CA HIS A 182 9.22 6.18 5.73
C HIS A 182 9.47 6.30 4.22
N ILE A 183 10.44 7.14 3.80
CA ILE A 183 10.82 7.28 2.39
C ILE A 183 11.36 5.96 1.84
N VAL A 184 12.21 5.25 2.59
CA VAL A 184 12.69 3.91 2.21
C VAL A 184 11.51 2.96 1.97
N ARG A 185 10.55 2.91 2.90
CA ARG A 185 9.36 2.07 2.73
C ARG A 185 8.53 2.47 1.52
N CYS A 186 8.36 3.77 1.27
CA CYS A 186 7.68 4.24 0.08
C CYS A 186 8.40 3.84 -1.22
N GLN A 187 9.73 3.83 -1.21
CA GLN A 187 10.54 3.45 -2.36
C GLN A 187 10.33 1.98 -2.74
N GLU A 188 10.11 1.09 -1.77
CA GLU A 188 9.88 -0.35 -2.00
C GLU A 188 8.64 -0.63 -2.90
N PHE A 189 7.68 0.29 -2.96
CA PHE A 189 6.49 0.19 -3.80
C PHE A 189 6.33 1.36 -4.79
N THR A 190 7.41 2.10 -5.03
CA THR A 190 7.48 3.11 -6.08
C THR A 190 7.87 2.43 -7.40
N GLY A 191 7.09 2.67 -8.44
CA GLY A 191 7.32 2.13 -9.78
C GLY A 191 7.27 3.23 -10.83
N TYR A 192 7.86 2.98 -12.00
CA TYR A 192 7.76 3.89 -13.13
C TYR A 192 6.38 3.79 -13.77
N GLU A 193 5.72 4.94 -13.92
CA GLU A 193 4.44 5.07 -14.58
C GLU A 193 4.62 5.81 -15.92
N PRO A 194 4.54 5.08 -17.05
CA PRO A 194 4.63 5.68 -18.39
C PRO A 194 3.65 6.83 -18.62
N LYS A 195 2.48 6.82 -17.97
CA LYS A 195 1.45 7.88 -18.12
C LYS A 195 1.94 9.29 -17.91
N ILE A 196 2.64 9.44 -16.80
CA ILE A 196 3.11 10.73 -16.33
C ILE A 196 4.60 10.88 -16.58
N ASN A 197 5.21 9.90 -17.27
CA ASN A 197 6.64 9.81 -17.52
C ASN A 197 7.44 10.01 -16.23
N GLY A 198 7.07 9.30 -15.17
CA GLY A 198 7.63 9.52 -13.83
C GLY A 198 7.33 8.42 -12.83
N LEU A 199 8.01 8.47 -11.69
CA LEU A 199 7.85 7.51 -10.60
C LEU A 199 6.58 7.78 -9.79
N VAL A 200 5.77 6.75 -9.57
CA VAL A 200 4.53 6.79 -8.79
C VAL A 200 4.61 5.79 -7.65
N ARG A 201 4.10 6.19 -6.49
CA ARG A 201 3.89 5.31 -5.35
C ARG A 201 2.59 4.54 -5.57
N HIS A 202 2.68 3.23 -5.74
CA HIS A 202 1.50 2.41 -6.06
C HIS A 202 0.77 1.85 -4.83
N ARG A 203 1.18 2.25 -3.62
CA ARG A 203 0.53 1.88 -2.35
C ARG A 203 0.27 3.10 -1.48
N PHE A 204 -0.71 2.94 -0.60
CA PHE A 204 -1.11 3.90 0.42
C PHE A 204 0.05 4.29 1.34
N ASN A 205 0.17 5.58 1.66
CA ASN A 205 1.25 6.13 2.47
C ASN A 205 0.87 7.37 3.29
N ASP A 206 -0.42 7.61 3.57
CA ASP A 206 -0.87 8.81 4.30
C ASP A 206 -0.35 8.87 5.75
N PHE A 207 0.12 7.73 6.26
CA PHE A 207 0.81 7.63 7.54
C PHE A 207 2.28 7.28 7.35
N ASN A 208 3.09 7.61 8.35
CA ASN A 208 4.47 7.19 8.37
C ASN A 208 4.54 5.66 8.59
N LEU A 209 4.96 4.96 7.53
CA LEU A 209 5.04 3.50 7.44
C LEU A 209 6.34 2.89 8.01
N ALA A 210 7.15 3.65 8.75
CA ALA A 210 8.51 3.24 9.15
C ALA A 210 8.61 1.81 9.72
N PHE A 211 7.64 1.42 10.55
CA PHE A 211 7.58 0.09 11.18
C PHE A 211 6.39 -0.76 10.72
N PHE A 212 5.61 -0.27 9.75
CA PHE A 212 4.41 -0.94 9.29
C PHE A 212 4.76 -2.04 8.29
N ASP A 213 4.39 -3.28 8.61
CA ASP A 213 4.55 -4.42 7.72
C ASP A 213 3.23 -4.69 6.99
N LEU A 214 3.12 -4.16 5.76
CA LEU A 214 1.92 -4.32 4.93
C LEU A 214 1.54 -5.80 4.75
N ASP A 215 2.52 -6.68 4.48
CA ASP A 215 2.26 -8.07 4.14
C ASP A 215 1.85 -8.88 5.37
N LYS A 216 2.51 -8.68 6.51
CA LYS A 216 2.11 -9.31 7.78
C LYS A 216 0.71 -8.90 8.21
N GLU A 217 0.39 -7.60 8.09
CA GLU A 217 -0.88 -7.05 8.55
C GLU A 217 -2.07 -7.41 7.64
N THR A 218 -1.82 -7.94 6.45
CA THR A 218 -2.87 -8.51 5.57
C THR A 218 -3.40 -9.87 6.02
N SER A 219 -2.81 -10.51 7.03
CA SER A 219 -3.23 -11.83 7.51
C SER A 219 -4.60 -11.79 8.23
N PHE A 220 -5.55 -12.61 7.77
CA PHE A 220 -6.93 -12.63 8.25
C PHE A 220 -7.33 -13.97 8.90
N SER A 221 -8.28 -13.92 9.85
CA SER A 221 -8.85 -15.05 10.58
C SER A 221 -10.38 -14.98 10.55
N ARG A 222 -11.11 -16.10 10.41
CA ARG A 222 -12.60 -16.06 10.36
C ARG A 222 -13.23 -15.46 11.62
N GLY A 223 -14.37 -14.80 11.45
CA GLY A 223 -15.21 -14.35 12.58
C GLY A 223 -15.89 -15.53 13.29
N PRO A 224 -16.49 -15.29 14.47
CA PRO A 224 -17.18 -16.34 15.20
C PRO A 224 -18.41 -16.86 14.41
N PRO A 225 -18.71 -18.17 14.49
CA PRO A 225 -19.91 -18.75 13.89
C PRO A 225 -21.21 -18.12 14.42
N LEU A 226 -22.21 -18.00 13.55
CA LEU A 226 -23.55 -17.57 13.91
C LEU A 226 -24.33 -18.76 14.50
N ASN A 227 -23.95 -19.23 15.70
CA ASN A 227 -24.57 -20.38 16.41
C ASN A 227 -26.01 -20.08 16.90
N ASN A 228 -26.95 -19.77 15.99
CA ASN A 228 -28.34 -19.37 16.25
C ASN A 228 -28.54 -18.17 17.21
N LYS A 229 -27.48 -17.58 17.74
CA LYS A 229 -27.49 -16.31 18.47
C LYS A 229 -27.12 -15.22 17.49
N THR A 230 -28.07 -14.33 17.24
CA THR A 230 -27.83 -13.16 16.39
C THR A 230 -26.85 -12.22 17.09
N PRO A 231 -25.75 -11.79 16.44
CA PRO A 231 -24.85 -10.81 17.00
C PRO A 231 -25.62 -9.52 17.34
N THR A 232 -25.29 -8.88 18.45
CA THR A 232 -25.85 -7.55 18.75
C THR A 232 -25.38 -6.56 17.67
N ARG A 233 -26.22 -5.58 17.29
CA ARG A 233 -25.85 -4.59 16.24
C ARG A 233 -24.54 -3.86 16.58
N GLU A 234 -24.25 -3.70 17.87
CA GLU A 234 -23.03 -3.06 18.39
C GLU A 234 -21.75 -3.90 18.21
N SER A 235 -21.88 -5.20 17.93
CA SER A 235 -20.74 -6.12 17.78
C SER A 235 -20.30 -6.34 16.32
N VAL A 236 -21.10 -5.90 15.35
CA VAL A 236 -20.88 -6.09 13.91
C VAL A 236 -20.57 -4.74 13.26
N VAL A 237 -19.72 -4.75 12.25
CA VAL A 237 -19.39 -3.56 11.47
C VAL A 237 -20.66 -2.97 10.82
N ARG A 238 -20.74 -1.65 10.68
CA ARG A 238 -21.92 -0.98 10.10
C ARG A 238 -22.11 -1.34 8.63
N SER A 239 -21.03 -1.42 7.87
CA SER A 239 -21.04 -1.76 6.45
C SER A 239 -19.75 -2.44 6.01
N CYS A 240 -19.83 -3.22 4.94
CA CYS A 240 -18.69 -3.68 4.17
C CYS A 240 -18.99 -3.55 2.67
N VAL A 241 -18.02 -3.92 1.84
CA VAL A 241 -18.06 -3.81 0.38
C VAL A 241 -17.71 -5.16 -0.22
N ASN A 242 -18.64 -5.74 -0.97
CA ASN A 242 -18.32 -6.86 -1.86
C ASN A 242 -17.69 -6.31 -3.13
N VAL A 243 -16.56 -6.88 -3.55
CA VAL A 243 -16.08 -6.72 -4.92
C VAL A 243 -16.86 -7.71 -5.79
N VAL A 244 -17.62 -7.20 -6.75
CA VAL A 244 -18.60 -7.99 -7.52
C VAL A 244 -17.95 -8.58 -8.76
N SER A 245 -17.42 -7.73 -9.62
CA SER A 245 -16.84 -8.12 -10.90
C SER A 245 -15.89 -7.05 -11.43
N LEU A 246 -15.04 -7.47 -12.36
CA LEU A 246 -14.37 -6.61 -13.32
C LEU A 246 -15.24 -6.58 -14.57
N LYS A 247 -15.55 -5.40 -15.13
CA LYS A 247 -16.29 -5.32 -16.40
C LYS A 247 -15.34 -5.44 -17.59
N ASP A 248 -14.63 -6.55 -17.66
CA ASP A 248 -13.83 -6.95 -18.81
C ASP A 248 -13.87 -8.48 -18.91
N ASP A 249 -14.42 -8.99 -20.00
CA ASP A 249 -14.66 -10.42 -20.19
C ASP A 249 -13.36 -11.23 -20.32
N MET A 250 -12.22 -10.57 -20.53
CA MET A 250 -10.90 -11.18 -20.61
C MET A 250 -10.17 -11.26 -19.25
N LEU A 251 -10.71 -10.62 -18.20
CA LEU A 251 -10.08 -10.53 -16.88
C LEU A 251 -10.86 -11.30 -15.81
N SER A 252 -10.20 -12.23 -15.12
CA SER A 252 -10.78 -12.95 -13.99
C SER A 252 -10.45 -12.28 -12.66
N LEU A 253 -11.48 -11.92 -11.88
CA LEU A 253 -11.29 -11.45 -10.51
C LEU A 253 -11.10 -12.65 -9.56
N THR A 254 -9.90 -12.82 -8.99
CA THR A 254 -9.59 -13.89 -8.03
C THR A 254 -9.75 -13.42 -6.58
N ASP A 255 -9.20 -12.27 -6.24
CA ASP A 255 -9.25 -11.65 -4.91
C ASP A 255 -9.80 -10.21 -4.96
N PRO A 256 -10.25 -9.63 -3.84
CA PRO A 256 -10.36 -10.24 -2.50
C PRO A 256 -11.58 -11.16 -2.43
N CYS A 257 -11.40 -12.36 -1.89
CA CYS A 257 -12.43 -13.39 -1.77
C CYS A 257 -13.58 -13.08 -0.78
N ARG A 258 -13.67 -11.88 -0.19
CA ARG A 258 -14.61 -11.54 0.90
C ARG A 258 -14.93 -10.04 0.95
N GLY A 259 -15.92 -9.68 1.78
CA GLY A 259 -16.32 -8.29 1.99
C GLY A 259 -15.22 -7.46 2.69
N LEU A 260 -14.92 -6.28 2.13
CA LEU A 260 -13.97 -5.32 2.68
C LEU A 260 -14.68 -4.39 3.65
N VAL A 261 -14.18 -4.20 4.88
CA VAL A 261 -14.78 -3.30 5.87
C VAL A 261 -14.04 -1.96 5.84
N PRO A 262 -14.56 -0.94 5.14
CA PRO A 262 -13.93 0.37 5.16
C PRO A 262 -14.13 1.05 6.51
N GLY A 263 -13.06 1.57 7.11
CA GLY A 263 -13.13 2.55 8.21
C GLY A 263 -13.13 4.00 7.70
N SER A 264 -12.59 4.21 6.50
CA SER A 264 -12.46 5.47 5.75
C SER A 264 -12.36 5.10 4.26
N SER A 265 -11.30 5.52 3.57
CA SER A 265 -10.97 5.05 2.24
C SER A 265 -10.41 3.63 2.21
N VAL A 266 -10.69 2.90 1.13
CA VAL A 266 -10.09 1.62 0.76
C VAL A 266 -9.34 1.84 -0.54
N TYR A 267 -8.05 1.52 -0.58
CA TYR A 267 -7.25 1.66 -1.80
C TYR A 267 -7.11 0.31 -2.47
N PHE A 268 -7.45 0.23 -3.75
CA PHE A 268 -7.23 -0.94 -4.58
C PHE A 268 -5.97 -0.71 -5.43
N GLU A 269 -4.93 -1.50 -5.18
CA GLU A 269 -3.78 -1.64 -6.07
C GLU A 269 -4.15 -2.62 -7.18
N ILE A 270 -3.99 -2.21 -8.43
CA ILE A 270 -4.27 -3.02 -9.63
C ILE A 270 -2.96 -3.16 -10.40
N ASP A 271 -2.45 -4.39 -10.49
CA ASP A 271 -1.27 -4.76 -11.28
C ASP A 271 -1.72 -5.61 -12.47
N LEU A 272 -1.72 -5.00 -13.66
CA LEU A 272 -2.05 -5.65 -14.93
C LEU A 272 -0.76 -6.10 -15.61
N LYS A 273 -0.73 -7.37 -16.02
CA LYS A 273 0.40 -7.95 -16.75
C LYS A 273 -0.07 -8.65 -18.02
N ILE A 274 0.72 -8.57 -19.07
CA ILE A 274 0.54 -9.37 -20.29
C ILE A 274 1.24 -10.70 -20.09
N LYS A 275 0.45 -11.78 -20.11
CA LYS A 275 0.98 -13.13 -20.19
C LYS A 275 1.67 -13.33 -21.53
N CYS A 276 2.94 -13.73 -21.50
CA CYS A 276 3.71 -13.99 -22.69
C CYS A 276 4.11 -15.46 -22.72
N ASP A 277 3.82 -16.15 -23.83
CA ASP A 277 4.15 -17.57 -23.97
C ASP A 277 5.68 -17.78 -23.87
N GLY A 278 6.10 -18.61 -22.91
CA GLY A 278 7.50 -18.99 -22.74
C GLY A 278 8.42 -17.92 -22.15
N CYS A 279 7.91 -16.78 -21.66
CA CYS A 279 8.72 -15.82 -20.90
C CYS A 279 7.95 -15.26 -19.70
N ALA A 280 8.64 -14.48 -18.85
CA ALA A 280 8.03 -13.85 -17.70
C ALA A 280 6.90 -12.90 -18.14
N ASP A 281 5.83 -12.84 -17.34
CA ASP A 281 4.75 -11.89 -17.53
C ASP A 281 5.31 -10.47 -17.60
N LYS A 282 4.85 -9.69 -18.60
CA LYS A 282 5.32 -8.32 -18.80
C LYS A 282 4.37 -7.36 -18.11
N ASP A 283 4.91 -6.45 -17.31
CA ASP A 283 4.10 -5.40 -16.70
C ASP A 283 3.42 -4.55 -17.80
N PHE A 284 2.11 -4.41 -17.71
CA PHE A 284 1.29 -3.65 -18.66
C PHE A 284 0.83 -2.34 -18.05
N SER A 285 0.35 -2.36 -16.81
CA SER A 285 -0.10 -1.18 -16.09
C SER A 285 -0.17 -1.45 -14.60
N LYS A 286 0.24 -0.47 -13.80
CA LYS A 286 0.08 -0.53 -12.35
C LYS A 286 -0.59 0.73 -11.84
N GLY A 287 -1.77 0.59 -11.23
CA GLY A 287 -2.56 1.74 -10.79
C GLY A 287 -3.11 1.58 -9.39
N MET A 288 -3.48 2.69 -8.77
CA MET A 288 -4.17 2.72 -7.49
C MET A 288 -5.49 3.48 -7.65
N VAL A 289 -6.58 2.90 -7.18
CA VAL A 289 -7.89 3.58 -7.11
C VAL A 289 -8.37 3.64 -5.68
N GLU A 290 -8.82 4.82 -5.28
CA GLU A 290 -9.42 5.05 -3.98
C GLU A 290 -10.92 4.78 -4.04
N PHE A 291 -11.38 3.93 -3.12
CA PHE A 291 -12.77 3.77 -2.77
C PHE A 291 -13.01 4.54 -1.47
N ASP A 292 -13.56 5.74 -1.57
CA ASP A 292 -13.97 6.48 -0.39
C ASP A 292 -15.37 6.00 0.06
N SER A 293 -15.42 5.30 1.19
CA SER A 293 -16.68 4.80 1.75
C SER A 293 -17.58 5.89 2.32
N VAL A 294 -17.05 7.09 2.60
CA VAL A 294 -17.81 8.24 3.11
C VAL A 294 -18.70 8.82 2.02
N HIS A 295 -18.29 8.70 0.76
CA HIS A 295 -19.06 9.16 -0.41
C HIS A 295 -20.16 8.19 -0.86
N LEU A 296 -20.38 7.09 -0.12
CA LEU A 296 -21.54 6.22 -0.35
C LEU A 296 -22.80 6.95 0.15
N CYS A 297 -23.44 7.71 -0.73
CA CYS A 297 -24.76 8.27 -0.48
C CYS A 297 -25.72 7.14 -0.05
N GLU A 298 -26.45 7.34 1.05
CA GLU A 298 -27.51 6.44 1.47
C GLU A 298 -28.46 6.18 0.29
N GLY A 299 -28.44 4.97 -0.27
CA GLY A 299 -29.27 4.55 -1.42
C GLY A 299 -28.52 4.05 -2.65
N LYS A 300 -27.22 4.36 -2.83
CA LYS A 300 -26.43 3.78 -3.93
C LYS A 300 -25.80 2.44 -3.50
N VAL A 301 -26.40 1.35 -3.97
CA VAL A 301 -26.00 -0.03 -3.57
C VAL A 301 -24.75 -0.51 -4.32
N THR A 302 -24.52 -0.03 -5.55
CA THR A 302 -23.38 -0.41 -6.38
C THR A 302 -22.58 0.79 -6.88
N MET A 303 -21.26 0.64 -7.00
CA MET A 303 -20.36 1.66 -7.50
C MET A 303 -19.37 1.06 -8.49
N THR A 304 -19.13 1.78 -9.58
CA THR A 304 -18.08 1.44 -10.55
C THR A 304 -16.87 2.33 -10.29
N LEU A 305 -15.73 1.71 -10.02
CA LEU A 305 -14.43 2.36 -9.93
C LEU A 305 -13.74 2.15 -11.27
N GLY A 306 -13.42 3.24 -11.97
CA GLY A 306 -12.69 3.19 -13.22
C GLY A 306 -11.21 3.42 -12.98
N LEU A 307 -10.36 2.56 -13.52
CA LEU A 307 -8.92 2.76 -13.59
C LEU A 307 -8.49 2.81 -15.06
N GLY A 308 -8.17 4.01 -15.54
CA GLY A 308 -7.54 4.16 -16.84
C GLY A 308 -6.06 3.82 -16.76
N SER A 309 -5.58 2.94 -17.65
CA SER A 309 -4.17 2.77 -18.05
C SER A 309 -3.89 3.45 -19.41
N TRP A 310 -2.66 3.36 -19.94
CA TRP A 310 -2.28 4.05 -21.18
C TRP A 310 -3.05 3.52 -22.40
N LEU A 311 -3.52 2.27 -22.33
CA LEU A 311 -4.22 1.57 -23.42
C LEU A 311 -5.45 0.78 -22.96
N SER A 312 -5.82 0.82 -21.68
CA SER A 312 -6.95 0.06 -21.13
C SER A 312 -7.72 0.87 -20.10
N TRP A 313 -8.98 0.48 -19.88
CA TRP A 313 -9.83 1.00 -18.83
C TRP A 313 -10.43 -0.19 -18.11
N VAL A 314 -10.11 -0.33 -16.84
CA VAL A 314 -10.66 -1.40 -16.01
C VAL A 314 -11.73 -0.83 -15.09
N GLU A 315 -12.92 -1.41 -15.14
CA GLU A 315 -14.01 -1.05 -14.25
C GLU A 315 -14.21 -2.11 -13.17
N LEU A 316 -13.98 -1.74 -11.92
CA LEU A 316 -14.30 -2.57 -10.76
C LEU A 316 -15.70 -2.23 -10.26
N LEU A 317 -16.59 -3.21 -10.26
CA LEU A 317 -17.91 -3.07 -9.65
C LEU A 317 -17.87 -3.52 -8.19
N CYS A 318 -18.27 -2.63 -7.30
CA CYS A 318 -18.36 -2.88 -5.87
C CYS A 318 -19.81 -2.72 -5.41
N ALA A 319 -20.23 -3.54 -4.44
CA ALA A 319 -21.56 -3.47 -3.82
C ALA A 319 -21.45 -3.27 -2.31
N GLN A 320 -22.14 -2.26 -1.78
CA GLN A 320 -22.18 -2.00 -0.34
C GLN A 320 -23.17 -2.93 0.35
N VAL A 321 -22.74 -3.51 1.48
CA VAL A 321 -23.56 -4.38 2.32
C VAL A 321 -23.63 -3.80 3.71
N TYR A 322 -24.85 -3.49 4.18
CA TYR A 322 -25.09 -2.98 5.52
C TYR A 322 -25.26 -4.13 6.51
N TRP A 323 -24.72 -3.97 7.72
CA TRP A 323 -24.78 -4.98 8.78
C TRP A 323 -24.41 -6.38 8.28
N PRO A 324 -23.21 -6.56 7.70
CA PRO A 324 -22.86 -7.75 6.95
C PRO A 324 -22.66 -8.97 7.87
N VAL A 325 -23.08 -10.12 7.35
CA VAL A 325 -22.61 -11.44 7.75
C VAL A 325 -21.87 -12.08 6.58
N GLU A 326 -20.92 -12.97 6.86
CA GLU A 326 -20.18 -13.70 5.83
C GLU A 326 -20.79 -15.08 5.59
N ALA A 327 -21.14 -15.35 4.34
CA ALA A 327 -21.52 -16.66 3.86
C ALA A 327 -20.30 -17.33 3.22
N THR A 328 -19.77 -18.38 3.84
CA THR A 328 -18.73 -19.22 3.25
C THR A 328 -19.38 -20.42 2.56
N ILE A 329 -19.24 -20.51 1.25
CA ILE A 329 -19.94 -21.46 0.38
C ILE A 329 -19.01 -22.61 0.02
N GLU A 330 -19.54 -23.82 0.06
CA GLU A 330 -18.90 -25.04 -0.44
C GLU A 330 -19.92 -25.83 -1.25
N ILE A 331 -19.51 -26.36 -2.40
CA ILE A 331 -20.38 -27.12 -3.31
C ILE A 331 -19.70 -28.45 -3.59
N ASN A 332 -20.39 -29.54 -3.26
CA ASN A 332 -19.89 -30.90 -3.40
C ASN A 332 -20.82 -31.72 -4.29
N VAL A 333 -20.26 -32.58 -5.12
CA VAL A 333 -20.99 -33.57 -5.90
C VAL A 333 -20.97 -34.87 -5.12
N LEU A 334 -22.11 -35.24 -4.52
CA LEU A 334 -22.21 -36.41 -3.66
C LEU A 334 -22.32 -37.72 -4.45
N LYS A 335 -23.07 -37.70 -5.55
CA LYS A 335 -23.28 -38.86 -6.42
C LYS A 335 -23.49 -38.43 -7.87
N GLY A 336 -22.95 -39.21 -8.79
CA GLY A 336 -23.07 -39.02 -10.24
C GLY A 336 -22.15 -37.89 -10.74
N PRO A 337 -21.55 -38.02 -11.94
CA PRO A 337 -20.75 -36.95 -12.51
C PRO A 337 -21.62 -35.72 -12.77
N CYS A 338 -21.11 -34.54 -12.42
CA CYS A 338 -21.76 -33.27 -12.69
C CYS A 338 -20.81 -32.32 -13.42
N ASN A 339 -21.25 -31.81 -14.56
CA ASN A 339 -20.52 -30.82 -15.34
C ASN A 339 -20.90 -29.44 -14.84
N ILE A 340 -20.09 -28.78 -14.02
CA ILE A 340 -20.39 -27.41 -13.56
C ILE A 340 -19.56 -26.44 -14.40
N SER A 341 -20.21 -25.46 -15.02
CA SER A 341 -19.57 -24.46 -15.87
C SER A 341 -19.46 -23.11 -15.17
N LYS A 342 -20.45 -22.74 -14.35
CA LYS A 342 -20.49 -21.43 -13.67
C LYS A 342 -21.23 -21.52 -12.33
N VAL A 343 -20.68 -20.85 -11.33
CA VAL A 343 -21.35 -20.61 -10.04
C VAL A 343 -21.33 -19.12 -9.77
N ALA A 344 -22.49 -18.54 -9.52
CA ALA A 344 -22.63 -17.12 -9.26
C ALA A 344 -23.52 -16.86 -8.03
N ALA A 345 -23.17 -15.86 -7.24
CA ALA A 345 -23.96 -15.42 -6.11
C ALA A 345 -24.55 -14.03 -6.33
N SER A 346 -25.67 -13.76 -5.69
CA SER A 346 -26.28 -12.44 -5.65
C SER A 346 -26.82 -12.16 -4.25
N THR A 347 -26.85 -10.87 -3.92
CA THR A 347 -27.50 -10.35 -2.70
C THR A 347 -28.62 -9.41 -3.11
N PRO A 348 -29.67 -9.25 -2.28
CA PRO A 348 -30.78 -8.38 -2.63
C PRO A 348 -30.32 -6.94 -2.87
N GLY A 349 -30.71 -6.38 -4.03
CA GLY A 349 -30.25 -5.08 -4.51
C GLY A 349 -29.20 -5.17 -5.63
N ASN A 350 -28.63 -6.35 -5.88
CA ASN A 350 -27.66 -6.58 -6.95
C ASN A 350 -27.95 -7.86 -7.77
N PHE A 351 -29.14 -7.92 -8.38
CA PHE A 351 -29.57 -9.08 -9.19
C PHE A 351 -29.12 -9.02 -10.64
N LYS A 352 -28.67 -7.85 -11.11
CA LYS A 352 -28.11 -7.70 -12.46
C LYS A 352 -26.64 -8.09 -12.51
N ASP A 353 -25.89 -7.81 -11.45
CA ASP A 353 -24.46 -8.02 -11.42
C ASP A 353 -24.11 -9.12 -10.42
N HIS A 354 -23.96 -10.35 -10.92
CA HIS A 354 -23.64 -11.51 -10.09
C HIS A 354 -22.17 -11.54 -9.67
N ILE A 355 -21.90 -11.95 -8.44
CA ILE A 355 -20.55 -12.26 -7.96
C ILE A 355 -20.18 -13.64 -8.50
N ILE A 356 -19.23 -13.71 -9.42
CA ILE A 356 -18.80 -14.98 -9.99
C ILE A 356 -17.91 -15.70 -8.98
N LEU A 357 -18.37 -16.85 -8.50
CA LEU A 357 -17.64 -17.68 -7.53
C LEU A 357 -16.75 -18.71 -8.21
N TYR A 358 -17.18 -19.18 -9.38
CA TYR A 358 -16.46 -20.11 -10.24
C TYR A 358 -16.93 -19.96 -11.69
N GLU A 359 -15.99 -20.05 -12.63
CA GLU A 359 -16.24 -20.11 -14.06
C GLU A 359 -15.14 -20.96 -14.71
N ALA A 360 -15.53 -21.94 -15.51
CA ALA A 360 -14.61 -22.93 -16.05
C ALA A 360 -13.84 -22.37 -17.27
N ALA A 361 -12.51 -22.40 -17.23
CA ALA A 361 -11.66 -21.95 -18.33
C ALA A 361 -11.66 -23.00 -19.47
N GLY A 362 -12.43 -22.75 -20.53
CA GLY A 362 -12.42 -23.58 -21.74
C GLY A 362 -13.49 -24.68 -21.82
N GLY A 363 -14.53 -24.64 -20.98
CA GLY A 363 -15.68 -25.54 -21.04
C GLY A 363 -16.00 -26.22 -19.70
N PRO A 364 -17.13 -26.96 -19.59
CA PRO A 364 -17.58 -27.53 -18.32
C PRO A 364 -16.54 -28.49 -17.75
N THR A 365 -16.17 -28.33 -16.47
CA THR A 365 -15.31 -29.30 -15.79
C THR A 365 -16.19 -30.41 -15.21
N VAL A 366 -15.89 -31.67 -15.56
CA VAL A 366 -16.57 -32.84 -14.99
C VAL A 366 -16.08 -33.02 -13.56
N ILE A 367 -16.98 -32.94 -12.59
CA ILE A 367 -16.69 -33.23 -11.18
C ILE A 367 -17.27 -34.61 -10.87
N GLY A 368 -16.40 -35.53 -10.46
CA GLY A 368 -16.77 -36.90 -10.09
C GLY A 368 -17.34 -37.02 -8.68
N ASP A 369 -17.75 -38.24 -8.32
CA ASP A 369 -18.31 -38.57 -7.01
C ASP A 369 -17.37 -38.18 -5.86
N GLY A 370 -17.91 -37.44 -4.89
CA GLY A 370 -17.16 -36.90 -3.75
C GLY A 370 -16.29 -35.69 -4.09
N GLY A 371 -16.35 -35.18 -5.32
CA GLY A 371 -15.60 -34.00 -5.75
C GLY A 371 -16.22 -32.69 -5.27
N SER A 372 -15.37 -31.68 -5.06
CA SER A 372 -15.78 -30.32 -4.69
C SER A 372 -15.57 -29.35 -5.86
N VAL A 373 -16.48 -28.40 -6.06
CA VAL A 373 -16.28 -27.31 -7.02
C VAL A 373 -15.17 -26.40 -6.51
N PRO A 374 -14.11 -26.12 -7.31
CA PRO A 374 -13.01 -25.26 -6.89
C PRO A 374 -13.43 -23.78 -7.01
N LEU A 375 -14.22 -23.30 -6.04
CA LEU A 375 -14.64 -21.90 -5.99
C LEU A 375 -13.43 -20.97 -5.81
N ASN A 376 -13.20 -20.09 -6.78
CA ASN A 376 -12.19 -19.04 -6.72
C ASN A 376 -12.55 -18.03 -5.61
N ARG A 377 -13.83 -17.68 -5.51
CA ARG A 377 -14.37 -16.75 -4.50
C ARG A 377 -15.45 -17.46 -3.70
N ARG A 378 -15.12 -17.92 -2.50
CA ARG A 378 -16.06 -18.73 -1.69
C ARG A 378 -16.79 -17.95 -0.58
N VAL A 379 -16.41 -16.70 -0.31
CA VAL A 379 -17.02 -15.91 0.77
C VAL A 379 -17.76 -14.71 0.17
N VAL A 380 -19.01 -14.53 0.58
CA VAL A 380 -19.85 -13.41 0.15
C VAL A 380 -20.42 -12.72 1.38
N ALA A 381 -20.30 -11.39 1.46
CA ALA A 381 -20.98 -10.64 2.51
C ALA A 381 -22.46 -10.46 2.14
N VAL A 382 -23.35 -10.72 3.10
CA VAL A 382 -24.81 -10.62 2.94
C VAL A 382 -25.37 -9.77 4.07
N THR A 383 -26.34 -8.91 3.78
CA THR A 383 -27.04 -8.13 4.80
C THR A 383 -27.68 -9.09 5.81
N ARG A 384 -27.53 -8.83 7.11
CA ARG A 384 -27.94 -9.74 8.18
C ARG A 384 -29.40 -10.26 8.09
N GLU A 385 -30.31 -9.53 7.48
CA GLU A 385 -31.74 -9.89 7.40
C GLU A 385 -32.13 -10.46 6.04
N GLN A 386 -31.17 -10.60 5.14
CA GLN A 386 -31.37 -11.02 3.76
C GLN A 386 -30.86 -12.45 3.53
N LYS A 387 -31.33 -13.06 2.44
CA LYS A 387 -30.90 -14.39 2.00
C LYS A 387 -29.86 -14.28 0.89
N LEU A 388 -28.99 -15.28 0.80
CA LEU A 388 -28.07 -15.45 -0.33
C LEU A 388 -28.81 -16.13 -1.49
N ALA A 389 -28.73 -15.55 -2.69
CA ALA A 389 -29.15 -16.22 -3.92
C ALA A 389 -27.92 -16.85 -4.60
N LEU A 390 -27.97 -18.14 -4.89
CA LEU A 390 -26.91 -18.89 -5.57
C LEU A 390 -27.44 -19.46 -6.87
N PHE A 391 -26.71 -19.27 -7.96
CA PHE A 391 -27.01 -19.74 -9.29
C PHE A 391 -25.88 -20.68 -9.74
N ILE A 392 -26.23 -21.94 -10.00
CA ILE A 392 -25.30 -22.95 -10.49
C ILE A 392 -25.74 -23.33 -11.89
N VAL A 393 -24.82 -23.23 -12.85
CA VAL A 393 -25.02 -23.58 -14.25
C VAL A 393 -24.15 -24.78 -14.59
N GLY A 394 -24.76 -25.78 -15.21
CA GLY A 394 -24.09 -27.03 -15.50
C GLY A 394 -24.99 -28.07 -16.14
N GLY A 395 -24.48 -29.29 -16.28
CA GLY A 395 -25.17 -30.39 -16.93
C GLY A 395 -25.06 -30.38 -18.46
N ASP A 396 -25.45 -31.50 -19.07
CA ASP A 396 -25.32 -31.72 -20.52
C ASP A 396 -26.24 -30.79 -21.34
N ALA A 397 -27.24 -30.17 -20.70
CA ALA A 397 -28.21 -29.26 -21.30
C ALA A 397 -28.16 -27.82 -20.75
N LEU A 398 -27.09 -27.41 -20.04
CA LEU A 398 -27.00 -26.10 -19.36
C LEU A 398 -28.19 -25.87 -18.41
N GLU A 399 -28.46 -26.85 -17.55
CA GLU A 399 -29.43 -26.70 -16.47
C GLU A 399 -29.03 -25.56 -15.52
N HIS A 400 -30.04 -24.83 -15.05
CA HIS A 400 -29.89 -23.75 -14.09
C HIS A 400 -30.51 -24.17 -12.75
N LEU A 401 -29.67 -24.29 -11.73
CA LEU A 401 -30.11 -24.49 -10.35
C LEU A 401 -30.02 -23.17 -9.59
N ALA A 402 -31.16 -22.63 -9.16
CA ALA A 402 -31.24 -21.44 -8.33
C ALA A 402 -31.63 -21.80 -6.90
N LEU A 403 -30.85 -21.32 -5.92
CA LEU A 403 -31.08 -21.55 -4.50
C LEU A 403 -31.16 -20.23 -3.75
N THR A 404 -32.01 -20.21 -2.74
CA THR A 404 -32.12 -19.08 -1.81
C THR A 404 -31.86 -19.59 -0.41
N LEU A 405 -30.73 -19.19 0.18
CA LEU A 405 -30.20 -19.73 1.42
C LEU A 405 -30.26 -18.66 2.51
N GLY A 406 -31.05 -18.94 3.55
CA GLY A 406 -31.11 -18.12 4.76
C GLY A 406 -30.08 -18.54 5.81
N HIS A 407 -29.95 -17.77 6.88
CA HIS A 407 -28.93 -18.01 7.92
C HIS A 407 -29.16 -19.27 8.74
N SER A 408 -30.39 -19.77 8.78
CA SER A 408 -30.73 -21.04 9.44
C SER A 408 -30.51 -22.26 8.55
N GLN A 409 -30.10 -22.07 7.29
CA GLN A 409 -29.85 -23.13 6.33
C GLN A 409 -28.35 -23.23 6.09
N GLU A 410 -27.72 -24.20 6.76
CA GLU A 410 -26.28 -24.47 6.62
C GLU A 410 -25.99 -25.47 5.51
N MET A 411 -26.97 -26.27 5.09
CA MET A 411 -26.80 -27.34 4.11
C MET A 411 -28.08 -27.59 3.33
N VAL A 412 -27.96 -27.74 2.00
CA VAL A 412 -29.06 -28.08 1.11
C VAL A 412 -28.58 -29.05 0.03
N ASN A 413 -29.25 -30.19 -0.10
CA ASN A 413 -29.03 -31.13 -1.19
C ASN A 413 -30.06 -30.91 -2.30
N ARG A 414 -29.60 -30.94 -3.55
CA ARG A 414 -30.43 -30.80 -4.74
C ARG A 414 -29.96 -31.74 -5.82
N ARG A 415 -30.90 -32.15 -6.66
CA ARG A 415 -30.58 -32.87 -7.88
C ARG A 415 -30.29 -31.86 -8.98
N MET A 416 -29.22 -32.11 -9.74
CA MET A 416 -28.85 -31.36 -10.93
C MET A 416 -28.42 -32.38 -12.00
N CYS A 417 -29.17 -32.47 -13.10
CA CYS A 417 -29.12 -33.61 -14.03
C CYS A 417 -29.22 -34.96 -13.29
N CYS A 418 -28.27 -35.86 -13.56
CA CYS A 418 -28.14 -37.17 -12.92
C CYS A 418 -27.39 -37.13 -11.58
N ALA A 419 -26.90 -35.95 -11.17
CA ALA A 419 -26.05 -35.80 -9.99
C ALA A 419 -26.81 -35.27 -8.77
N GLU A 420 -26.33 -35.66 -7.58
CA GLU A 420 -26.76 -35.12 -6.29
C GLU A 420 -25.71 -34.10 -5.83
N VAL A 421 -26.09 -32.82 -5.82
CA VAL A 421 -25.23 -31.69 -5.45
C VAL A 421 -25.61 -31.22 -4.04
N GLU A 422 -24.61 -31.16 -3.16
CA GLU A 422 -24.70 -30.59 -1.82
C GLU A 422 -24.13 -29.17 -1.83
N VAL A 423 -24.90 -28.22 -1.31
CA VAL A 423 -24.45 -26.86 -1.06
C VAL A 423 -24.41 -26.63 0.44
N LYS A 424 -23.21 -26.37 0.97
CA LYS A 424 -22.99 -25.98 2.37
C LYS A 424 -22.72 -24.48 2.45
N VAL A 425 -23.31 -23.82 3.44
CA VAL A 425 -23.05 -22.42 3.76
C VAL A 425 -22.77 -22.28 5.25
N ALA A 426 -21.55 -21.89 5.59
CA ALA A 426 -21.19 -21.51 6.95
C ALA A 426 -21.34 -20.00 7.12
N TRP A 427 -22.16 -19.59 8.08
CA TRP A 427 -22.46 -18.19 8.37
C TRP A 427 -21.61 -17.68 9.55
N THR A 428 -20.80 -16.65 9.33
CA THR A 428 -19.97 -16.02 10.37
C THR A 428 -20.30 -14.54 10.52
N ALA A 429 -20.20 -14.02 11.75
CA ALA A 429 -20.33 -12.58 11.98
C ALA A 429 -19.10 -11.83 11.44
N VAL A 430 -19.28 -10.56 11.06
CA VAL A 430 -18.18 -9.64 10.72
C VAL A 430 -17.93 -8.71 11.91
N PRO A 431 -17.12 -9.12 12.91
CA PRO A 431 -16.99 -8.36 14.14
C PRO A 431 -16.27 -7.04 13.90
N ILE A 432 -16.60 -6.03 14.69
CA ILE A 432 -15.79 -4.81 14.79
C ILE A 432 -14.43 -5.21 15.37
N ARG A 433 -13.39 -5.17 14.55
CA ARG A 433 -12.01 -5.35 15.01
C ARG A 433 -11.44 -4.00 15.41
N LYS A 434 -11.51 -3.69 16.70
CA LYS A 434 -10.71 -2.59 17.24
C LYS A 434 -9.29 -3.10 17.42
N ARG A 435 -8.37 -2.66 16.57
CA ARG A 435 -6.94 -2.70 16.89
C ARG A 435 -6.60 -1.43 17.66
N SER A 436 -6.42 -1.55 18.96
CA SER A 436 -5.94 -0.45 19.80
C SER A 436 -4.48 -0.16 19.48
N ASN A 437 -4.07 1.10 19.53
CA ASN A 437 -2.67 1.56 19.43
C ASN A 437 -2.00 1.36 18.06
N MET A 438 -2.78 1.25 16.97
CA MET A 438 -2.24 1.23 15.59
C MET A 438 -1.54 2.54 15.21
N ILE A 439 -1.90 3.65 15.84
CA ILE A 439 -1.30 4.96 15.57
C ILE A 439 -0.53 5.39 16.81
N LYS A 440 0.77 5.69 16.64
CA LYS A 440 1.62 6.25 17.69
C LYS A 440 2.24 7.55 17.24
N VAL A 441 2.24 8.56 18.10
CA VAL A 441 2.93 9.84 17.84
C VAL A 441 4.31 9.79 18.49
N VAL A 442 5.35 10.01 17.70
CA VAL A 442 6.75 10.07 18.14
C VAL A 442 7.40 11.28 17.45
N ALA A 443 7.99 12.18 18.24
CA ALA A 443 8.41 13.50 17.75
C ALA A 443 7.25 14.19 17.00
N ASN A 444 7.45 14.61 15.75
CA ASN A 444 6.40 15.20 14.90
C ASN A 444 5.75 14.19 13.94
N GLN A 445 6.05 12.89 14.08
CA GLN A 445 5.57 11.84 13.19
C GLN A 445 4.35 11.09 13.76
N ARG A 446 3.37 10.80 12.89
CA ARG A 446 2.25 9.90 13.19
C ARG A 446 2.53 8.54 12.53
N LEU A 447 3.06 7.61 13.33
CA LEU A 447 3.47 6.29 12.90
C LEU A 447 2.26 5.34 12.84
N LEU A 448 2.17 4.56 11.78
CA LEU A 448 1.31 3.38 11.70
C LEU A 448 2.12 2.16 12.16
N LEU A 449 1.65 1.42 13.17
CA LEU A 449 2.33 0.27 13.78
C LEU A 449 1.63 -1.05 13.50
#